data_AF-M7NR92-F1
#
_entry.id   AF-M7NR92-F1
#
_cell.length_a   1.000
_cell.length_b   1.000
_cell.length_c   1.000
_cell.angle_alpha   90.00
_cell.angle_beta   90.00
_cell.angle_gamma   90.00
#
_symmetry.space_group_name_H-M   'P 1'
#
loop_
_entity.id
_entity.type
_entity.pdbx_description
1 polymer ?
#
loop_
_entity_poly.entity_id
_entity_poly.type
_entity_poly.pdbx_seq_one_letter_code
_entity_poly.pdbx_strand_id
1 'polypeptide(L)'
;MPRALPLACGTSRGAYPHTGDYPLYPNTAHSIELNAAVEIPEWKKEIRIMLEEDAYFDGKEVWYINGRQKELLLIPRAQGHLGK
;
A
#
# COMPACT_ATOMS: atom_id res chain seq x y z
N MET A 1 -19.54 22.57 -2.96
CA MET A 1 -19.49 21.10 -2.85
C MET A 1 -18.02 20.69 -2.91
N PRO A 2 -17.42 20.07 -1.89
CA PRO A 2 -16.04 19.63 -1.98
C PRO A 2 -15.99 18.43 -2.95
N ARG A 3 -15.01 18.46 -3.86
CA ARG A 3 -14.79 17.45 -4.89
C ARG A 3 -14.29 16.17 -4.21
N ALA A 4 -14.96 15.04 -4.40
CA ALA A 4 -14.46 13.75 -3.96
C ALA A 4 -13.13 13.45 -4.67
N LEU A 5 -12.10 13.06 -3.91
CA LEU A 5 -10.89 12.47 -4.49
C LEU A 5 -11.21 11.02 -4.85
N PRO A 6 -10.95 10.58 -6.09
CA PRO A 6 -11.11 9.17 -6.46
C PRO A 6 -9.99 8.33 -5.82
N LEU A 7 -10.34 7.20 -5.19
CA LEU A 7 -9.38 6.17 -4.80
C LEU A 7 -9.26 5.16 -5.93
N ALA A 8 -8.15 5.22 -6.67
CA ALA A 8 -7.85 4.26 -7.72
C ALA A 8 -7.28 2.96 -7.11
N CYS A 9 -8.08 1.90 -7.06
CA CYS A 9 -7.58 0.52 -6.92
C CYS A 9 -7.56 -0.12 -8.31
N GLY A 10 -6.49 0.13 -9.06
CA GLY A 10 -6.24 -0.46 -10.38
C GLY A 10 -5.21 -1.57 -10.32
N THR A 11 -5.53 -2.71 -9.71
CA THR A 11 -4.66 -3.89 -9.69
C THR A 11 -5.07 -4.89 -10.77
N SER A 12 -4.86 -4.55 -12.04
CA SER A 12 -4.71 -5.57 -13.08
C SER A 12 -3.93 -4.96 -14.22
N ARG A 13 -3.20 -5.77 -14.99
CA ARG A 13 -2.40 -5.34 -16.15
C ARG A 13 -3.32 -4.89 -17.30
N GLY A 14 -4.11 -3.83 -17.08
CA GLY A 14 -5.13 -3.29 -17.97
C GLY A 14 -6.14 -2.43 -17.18
N ALA A 15 -6.32 -1.18 -17.57
CA ALA A 15 -7.34 -0.30 -16.99
C ALA A 15 -8.73 -0.76 -17.43
N TYR A 16 -9.50 -1.35 -16.53
CA TYR A 16 -10.93 -1.56 -16.75
C TYR A 16 -11.67 -0.25 -16.49
N PRO A 17 -12.51 0.22 -17.45
CA PRO A 17 -13.37 1.36 -17.16
C PRO A 17 -14.19 1.06 -15.89
N HIS A 18 -14.21 2.02 -14.97
CA HIS A 18 -14.94 1.99 -13.69
C HIS A 18 -14.31 1.24 -12.50
N THR A 19 -13.08 0.73 -12.62
CA THR A 19 -12.33 0.14 -11.49
C THR A 19 -11.57 1.21 -10.69
N GLY A 20 -12.29 1.95 -9.83
CA GLY A 20 -11.73 3.05 -9.03
C GLY A 20 -12.52 4.35 -9.06
N ASP A 21 -13.69 4.36 -9.72
CA ASP A 21 -14.58 5.53 -9.79
C ASP A 21 -15.41 5.73 -8.51
N TYR A 22 -15.24 4.87 -7.50
CA TYR A 22 -15.97 4.99 -6.24
C TYR A 22 -15.45 6.20 -5.44
N PRO A 23 -16.34 7.13 -5.06
CA PRO A 23 -15.92 8.32 -4.33
C PRO A 23 -15.45 7.97 -2.92
N LEU A 24 -14.39 8.63 -2.45
CA LEU A 24 -14.05 8.62 -1.03
C LEU A 24 -14.97 9.54 -0.24
N TYR A 25 -15.48 9.04 0.88
CA TYR A 25 -16.32 9.81 1.80
C TYR A 25 -15.48 10.33 2.96
N PRO A 26 -15.69 11.59 3.39
CA PRO A 26 -15.03 12.13 4.57
C PRO A 26 -15.29 11.31 5.83
N ASN A 27 -14.36 11.39 6.78
CA ASN A 27 -14.38 10.69 8.06
C ASN A 27 -14.39 9.16 7.94
N THR A 28 -13.73 8.63 6.91
CA THR A 28 -13.65 7.19 6.64
C THR A 28 -12.22 6.70 6.77
N ALA A 29 -12.05 5.57 7.46
CA ALA A 29 -10.79 4.83 7.47
C ALA A 29 -10.79 3.79 6.35
N HIS A 30 -9.65 3.63 5.69
CA HIS A 30 -9.43 2.71 4.60
C HIS A 30 -8.21 1.85 4.88
N SER A 31 -8.35 0.54 4.72
CA SER A 31 -7.21 -0.38 4.66
C SER A 31 -6.67 -0.40 3.23
N ILE A 32 -5.38 -0.08 3.09
CA ILE A 32 -4.70 -0.08 1.80
C ILE A 32 -3.86 -1.35 1.73
N GLU A 33 -4.35 -2.32 0.98
CA GLU A 33 -3.74 -3.63 0.81
C GLU A 33 -3.10 -3.75 -0.58
N LEU A 34 -1.77 -3.83 -0.61
CA LEU A 34 -0.99 -4.00 -1.82
C LEU A 34 -0.29 -5.35 -1.80
N ASN A 35 -0.12 -5.92 -2.98
CA ASN A 35 0.72 -7.08 -3.16
C ASN A 35 1.62 -6.89 -4.38
N ALA A 36 2.84 -7.41 -4.28
CA ALA A 36 3.78 -7.53 -5.38
C ALA A 36 4.20 -8.99 -5.49
N ALA A 37 4.05 -9.59 -6.67
CA ALA A 37 4.42 -10.97 -6.95
C ALA A 37 5.45 -11.01 -8.08
N VAL A 38 6.57 -11.72 -7.86
CA VAL A 38 7.66 -11.87 -8.83
C VAL A 38 8.14 -13.32 -8.82
N GLU A 39 8.36 -13.89 -10.00
CA GLU A 39 9.02 -15.18 -10.15
C GLU A 39 10.53 -15.04 -9.98
N ILE A 40 11.11 -15.85 -9.09
CA ILE A 40 12.56 -15.94 -8.88
C ILE A 40 13.04 -17.27 -9.50
N PRO A 41 13.68 -17.25 -10.69
CA PRO A 41 14.05 -18.46 -11.42
C PRO A 41 14.92 -19.43 -10.61
N GLU A 42 15.85 -18.91 -9.82
CA GLU A 42 16.78 -19.68 -8.98
C GLU A 42 16.04 -20.46 -7.89
N TRP A 43 14.90 -19.94 -7.45
CA TRP A 43 14.08 -20.56 -6.41
C TRP A 43 12.95 -21.41 -6.99
N LYS A 44 12.77 -21.37 -8.32
CA LYS A 44 11.68 -22.05 -9.05
C LYS A 44 10.31 -21.78 -8.41
N LYS A 45 10.11 -20.55 -7.95
CA LYS A 45 8.95 -20.16 -7.15
C LYS A 45 8.60 -18.70 -7.35
N GLU A 46 7.29 -18.41 -7.38
CA GLU A 46 6.78 -17.04 -7.25
C GLU A 46 6.83 -16.60 -5.78
N ILE A 47 7.47 -15.46 -5.55
CA ILE A 47 7.51 -14.81 -4.25
C ILE A 47 6.53 -13.65 -4.27
N ARG A 48 5.62 -13.65 -3.30
CA ARG A 48 4.64 -12.59 -3.10
C ARG A 48 4.91 -11.89 -1.78
N ILE A 49 5.08 -10.57 -1.86
CA ILE A 49 5.17 -9.68 -0.70
C ILE A 49 3.86 -8.91 -0.61
N MET A 50 3.25 -8.90 0.58
CA MET A 50 2.01 -8.20 0.87
C MET A 50 2.32 -7.07 1.85
N LEU A 51 1.66 -5.94 1.66
CA LEU A 51 1.74 -4.77 2.53
C LEU A 51 0.32 -4.28 2.78
N GLU A 52 0.00 -4.05 4.05
CA GLU A 52 -1.25 -3.45 4.48
C GLU A 52 -0.94 -2.27 5.39
N GLU A 53 -1.51 -1.11 5.08
CA GLU A 53 -1.45 0.08 5.93
C GLU A 53 -2.79 0.78 5.95
N ASP A 54 -3.26 1.14 7.14
CA ASP A 54 -4.51 1.88 7.30
C ASP A 54 -4.27 3.39 7.20
N ALA A 55 -5.17 4.05 6.47
CA ALA A 55 -5.19 5.50 6.32
C ALA A 55 -6.59 6.06 6.60
N TYR A 56 -6.65 7.27 7.15
CA TYR A 56 -7.88 7.99 7.39
C TYR A 56 -8.00 9.16 6.42
N PHE A 57 -9.19 9.34 5.84
CA PHE A 57 -9.54 10.47 4.99
C PHE A 57 -10.58 11.37 5.68
N ASP A 58 -10.23 12.63 5.93
CA ASP A 58 -11.12 13.60 6.60
C ASP A 58 -11.99 14.43 5.63
N GLY A 59 -11.88 14.16 4.32
CA GLY A 59 -12.50 14.97 3.27
C GLY A 59 -11.57 15.99 2.62
N LYS A 60 -10.36 16.17 3.12
CA LYS A 60 -9.33 17.09 2.57
C LYS A 60 -7.98 16.39 2.42
N GLU A 61 -7.55 15.67 3.45
CA GLU A 61 -6.24 15.04 3.53
C GLU A 61 -6.36 13.58 3.94
N VAL A 62 -5.32 12.81 3.58
CA VAL A 62 -5.17 11.41 3.96
C VAL A 62 -3.92 11.29 4.83
N TRP A 63 -4.03 10.61 5.96
CA TRP A 63 -2.88 10.26 6.79
C TRP A 63 -2.90 8.81 7.22
N TYR A 64 -1.72 8.21 7.35
CA TYR A 64 -1.55 6.85 7.83
C TYR A 64 -1.66 6.82 9.35
N ILE A 65 -2.50 5.95 9.87
CA ILE A 65 -2.85 5.91 11.31
C ILE A 65 -1.60 5.64 12.17
N ASN A 66 -0.67 4.82 11.68
CA ASN A 66 0.59 4.49 12.36
C ASN A 66 1.83 5.06 11.65
N GLY A 67 1.66 6.10 10.83
CA GLY A 67 2.71 6.60 9.94
C GLY A 67 2.94 5.68 8.74
N ARG A 68 3.80 6.13 7.81
CA ARG A 68 4.10 5.42 6.55
C ARG A 68 5.43 4.71 6.63
N GLN A 69 5.45 3.38 6.44
CA GLN A 69 6.70 2.65 6.24
C GLN A 69 7.32 3.08 4.90
N LYS A 70 8.56 3.59 4.91
CA LYS A 70 9.28 4.05 3.71
C LYS A 70 10.49 3.20 3.35
N GLU A 71 10.87 2.28 4.22
CA GLU A 71 12.07 1.45 4.09
C GLU A 71 11.74 -0.02 4.37
N LEU A 72 12.58 -0.92 3.83
CA LEU A 72 12.43 -2.35 4.07
C LEU A 72 12.98 -2.73 5.45
N LEU A 73 12.22 -3.58 6.16
CA LEU A 73 12.67 -4.20 7.40
C LEU A 73 13.40 -5.51 7.08
N LEU A 74 14.70 -5.43 6.81
CA LEU A 74 15.52 -6.57 6.39
C LEU A 74 15.76 -7.58 7.52
N ILE A 75 15.94 -8.85 7.13
CA ILE A 75 16.36 -9.96 8.00
C ILE A 75 17.69 -10.52 7.47
N PRO A 76 18.75 -10.66 8.30
CA PRO A 76 18.81 -10.24 9.69
C PRO A 76 18.73 -8.70 9.81
N ARG A 77 18.23 -8.20 10.94
CA ARG A 77 18.17 -6.76 11.20
C ARG A 77 19.59 -6.19 11.12
N ALA A 78 19.77 -5.08 10.40
CA ALA A 78 21.07 -4.41 10.33
C ALA A 78 21.50 -4.02 11.74
N GLN A 79 22.58 -4.64 12.23
CA GLN A 79 23.08 -4.46 13.59
C GLN A 79 23.98 -3.22 13.70
N GLY A 80 23.55 -2.06 13.21
CA GLY A 80 24.37 -0.85 13.17
C GLY A 80 24.88 -0.37 14.55
N HIS A 81 24.29 -0.88 15.64
CA HIS A 81 24.66 -0.59 17.02
C HIS A 81 25.55 -1.67 17.67
N LEU A 82 25.72 -2.84 17.05
CA LEU A 82 26.62 -3.86 17.58
C LEU A 82 28.01 -3.59 17.01
N GLY A 83 28.88 -3.05 17.87
CA GLY A 83 30.31 -3.00 17.62
C GLY A 83 30.84 -4.41 17.42
N LYS A 84 31.77 -4.57 16.48
CA LYS A 84 32.53 -5.81 16.32
C LYS A 84 33.37 -6.11 17.55
#